data_AF-A0ABD5Z0W3-F1
#
_entry.id   AF-A0ABD5Z0W3-F1
#
_cell.length_a   1.000
_cell.length_b   1.000
_cell.length_c   1.000
_cell.angle_alpha   90.00
_cell.angle_beta   90.00
_cell.angle_gamma   90.00
#
_symmetry.space_group_name_H-M   'P 1'
#
loop_
_entity.id
_entity.type
_entity.pdbx_description
1 polymer ?
#
loop_
_entity_poly.entity_id
_entity_poly.type
_entity_poly.pdbx_seq_one_letter_code
_entity_poly.pdbx_strand_id
1 'polypeptide(L)'
;MVKSTVRFPDEVIDEVETLVEEGRVTSRSEFQRFAVEYTLSQIDDDYDPEMLDYEEVRDELVPDAGEDDAAGVSAESEFLDTAARVRQFAVRDDFETAEDLIDTRFSPTDPRCMLLEDLLEGYRTDADDSDE
;
A
#
# COMPACT_ATOMS: atom_id res chain seq x y z
N MET A 1 0.64 8.86 31.20
CA MET A 1 1.11 9.85 30.20
C MET A 1 2.06 10.85 30.84
N VAL A 2 3.25 11.02 30.26
CA VAL A 2 4.24 12.03 30.64
C VAL A 2 4.09 13.22 29.71
N LYS A 3 4.20 14.45 30.20
CA LYS A 3 4.00 15.65 29.38
C LYS A 3 5.33 16.09 28.76
N SER A 4 5.42 16.04 27.44
CA SER A 4 6.53 16.63 26.66
C SER A 4 6.06 17.92 25.98
N THR A 5 6.95 18.89 25.78
CA THR A 5 6.65 20.14 25.04
C THR A 5 7.57 20.25 23.85
N VAL A 6 6.98 20.33 22.66
CA VAL A 6 7.68 20.42 21.37
C VAL A 6 7.24 21.70 20.67
N ARG A 7 8.14 22.32 19.89
CA ARG A 7 7.88 23.52 19.09
C ARG A 7 7.71 23.12 17.64
N PHE A 8 6.68 23.67 16.99
CA PHE A 8 6.40 23.49 15.58
C PHE A 8 6.34 24.86 14.89
N PRO A 9 6.62 24.92 13.57
CA PRO A 9 6.28 26.09 12.76
C PRO A 9 4.78 26.38 12.81
N ASP A 10 4.39 27.64 12.68
CA ASP A 10 2.98 28.05 12.72
C ASP A 10 2.16 27.36 11.60
N GLU A 11 2.71 27.30 10.38
CA GLU A 11 2.09 26.60 9.23
C GLU A 11 1.75 25.12 9.53
N VAL A 12 2.59 24.43 10.29
CA VAL A 12 2.33 23.04 10.68
C VAL A 12 1.19 22.96 11.68
N ILE A 13 1.08 23.92 12.59
CA ILE A 13 -0.01 23.98 13.55
C ILE A 13 -1.33 24.30 12.84
N ASP A 14 -1.32 25.21 11.87
CA ASP A 14 -2.50 25.59 11.10
C ASP A 14 -3.06 24.40 10.29
N GLU A 15 -2.18 23.58 9.70
CA GLU A 15 -2.59 22.35 9.02
C GLU A 15 -3.23 21.34 9.99
N VAL A 16 -2.61 21.14 11.16
CA VAL A 16 -3.18 20.25 12.19
C VAL A 16 -4.51 20.78 12.75
N GLU A 17 -4.66 22.11 12.87
CA GLU A 17 -5.93 22.72 13.25
C GLU A 17 -7.00 22.46 12.19
N THR A 18 -6.67 22.55 10.90
CA THR A 18 -7.59 22.22 9.79
C THR A 18 -8.10 20.79 9.91
N LEU A 19 -7.23 19.80 10.17
CA LEU A 19 -7.64 18.40 10.35
C LEU A 19 -8.58 18.20 11.54
N VAL A 20 -8.44 18.99 12.60
CA VAL A 20 -9.35 18.99 13.75
C VAL A 20 -10.70 19.61 13.38
N GLU A 21 -10.68 20.72 12.63
CA GLU A 21 -11.90 21.41 12.17
C GLU A 21 -12.72 20.57 11.20
N GLU A 22 -12.04 19.78 10.35
CA GLU A 22 -12.66 18.80 9.45
C GLU A 22 -13.21 17.58 10.19
N GLY A 23 -12.91 17.43 11.49
CA GLY A 23 -13.38 16.31 12.32
C GLY A 23 -12.65 15.00 12.08
N ARG A 24 -11.53 15.01 11.35
CA ARG A 24 -10.68 13.82 11.10
C ARG A 24 -9.94 13.37 12.35
N VAL A 25 -9.71 14.31 13.27
CA VAL A 25 -9.19 14.07 14.62
C VAL A 25 -9.91 14.97 15.63
N THR A 26 -10.10 14.48 16.84
CA THR A 26 -10.78 15.17 17.95
C THR A 26 -9.93 16.27 18.56
N SER A 27 -8.59 16.16 18.50
CA SER A 27 -7.70 17.17 19.09
C SER A 27 -6.27 17.12 18.53
N ARG A 28 -5.52 18.22 18.70
CA ARG A 28 -4.08 18.26 18.36
C ARG A 28 -3.27 17.20 19.12
N SER A 29 -3.65 16.93 20.37
CA SER A 29 -2.97 15.92 21.18
C SER A 29 -3.28 14.50 20.72
N GLU A 30 -4.39 14.28 20.04
CA GLU A 30 -4.70 13.02 19.37
C GLU A 30 -3.87 12.85 18.11
N PHE A 31 -3.86 13.84 17.22
CA PHE A 31 -2.99 13.84 16.05
C PHE A 31 -1.52 13.60 16.40
N GLN A 32 -1.02 14.26 17.45
CA GLN A 32 0.38 14.09 17.88
C GLN A 32 0.68 12.69 18.43
N ARG A 33 -0.27 12.06 19.14
CA ARG A 33 -0.11 10.67 19.59
C ARG A 33 -0.11 9.73 18.40
N PHE A 34 -1.09 9.88 17.51
CA PHE A 34 -1.19 9.11 16.29
C PHE A 34 0.09 9.21 15.45
N ALA A 35 0.56 10.42 15.16
CA ALA A 35 1.75 10.63 14.32
C ALA A 35 3.01 9.95 14.91
N VAL A 36 3.16 9.96 16.23
CA VAL A 36 4.28 9.29 16.90
C VAL A 36 4.13 7.77 16.83
N GLU A 37 2.97 7.23 17.18
CA GLU A 37 2.73 5.79 17.19
C GLU A 37 2.76 5.20 15.77
N TYR A 38 2.21 5.90 14.78
CA TYR A 38 2.30 5.54 13.36
C TYR A 38 3.74 5.52 12.87
N THR A 39 4.55 6.52 13.24
CA THR A 39 5.96 6.52 12.86
C THR A 39 6.71 5.34 13.48
N LEU A 40 6.37 4.95 14.71
CA LEU A 40 6.99 3.80 15.38
C LEU A 40 6.57 2.49 14.73
N SER A 41 5.30 2.31 14.35
CA SER A 41 4.83 1.10 13.66
C SER A 41 5.48 0.93 12.28
N GLN A 42 5.81 2.02 11.59
CA GLN A 42 6.54 1.93 10.32
C GLN A 42 8.04 1.63 10.48
N ILE A 43 8.61 1.78 11.68
CA ILE A 43 10.04 1.56 11.95
C ILE A 43 10.29 0.17 12.54
N ASP A 44 9.35 -0.33 13.33
CA ASP A 44 9.45 -1.60 14.06
C ASP A 44 8.16 -2.41 13.85
N ASP A 45 8.28 -3.50 13.09
CA ASP A 45 7.16 -4.38 12.74
C ASP A 45 6.52 -5.06 13.97
N ASP A 46 7.24 -5.13 15.09
CA ASP A 46 6.75 -5.70 16.36
C ASP A 46 6.13 -4.63 17.28
N TYR A 47 6.09 -3.36 16.87
CA TYR A 47 5.52 -2.27 17.66
C TYR A 47 3.99 -2.25 17.56
N ASP A 48 3.32 -2.39 18.70
CA ASP A 48 1.86 -2.35 18.84
C ASP A 48 1.40 -0.97 19.38
N PRO A 49 0.66 -0.17 18.60
CA PRO A 49 0.11 1.12 19.05
C PRO A 49 -0.82 0.98 20.26
N GLU A 50 -0.64 1.83 21.26
CA GLU A 50 -1.46 1.87 22.48
C GLU A 50 -2.58 2.93 22.41
N MET A 51 -2.60 3.74 21.35
CA MET A 51 -3.61 4.78 21.14
C MET A 51 -5.00 4.17 20.92
N LEU A 52 -5.98 4.73 21.65
CA LEU A 52 -7.39 4.43 21.41
C LEU A 52 -7.80 4.87 19.99
N ASP A 53 -8.59 4.03 19.32
CA ASP A 53 -9.12 4.27 17.97
C ASP A 53 -8.01 4.51 16.92
N TYR A 54 -6.83 3.91 17.14
CA TYR A 54 -5.68 4.05 16.24
C TYR A 54 -6.00 3.67 14.79
N GLU A 55 -6.65 2.52 14.59
CA GLU A 55 -7.02 2.02 13.26
C GLU A 55 -8.01 2.98 12.55
N GLU A 56 -9.01 3.48 13.29
CA GLU A 56 -9.99 4.43 12.74
C GLU A 56 -9.32 5.75 12.32
N VAL A 57 -8.44 6.29 13.18
CA VAL A 57 -7.69 7.51 12.87
C VAL A 57 -6.70 7.29 11.73
N ARG A 58 -6.09 6.10 11.63
CA ARG A 58 -5.19 5.73 10.54
C ARG A 58 -5.92 5.75 9.21
N ASP A 59 -7.04 5.04 9.13
CA ASP A 59 -7.80 4.90 7.89
C ASP A 59 -8.38 6.25 7.46
N GLU A 60 -8.76 7.10 8.43
CA GLU A 60 -9.23 8.46 8.15
C GLU A 60 -8.09 9.35 7.64
N LEU A 61 -6.92 9.36 8.27
CA LEU A 61 -5.81 10.27 7.92
C LEU A 61 -4.97 9.81 6.73
N VAL A 62 -4.84 8.50 6.56
CA VAL A 62 -4.00 7.88 5.55
C VAL A 62 -4.84 6.86 4.76
N PRO A 63 -5.78 7.35 3.93
CA PRO A 63 -6.75 6.50 3.23
C PRO A 63 -6.13 5.52 2.23
N ASP A 64 -4.88 5.74 1.83
CA ASP A 64 -4.08 4.85 0.97
C ASP A 64 -3.03 4.01 1.76
N ALA A 65 -2.95 4.11 3.09
CA ALA A 65 -2.11 3.21 3.90
C ALA A 65 -2.79 1.87 4.21
N GLY A 66 -3.93 1.59 3.58
CA GLY A 66 -4.68 0.35 3.73
C GLY A 66 -4.10 -0.86 2.98
N GLU A 67 -2.85 -0.85 2.53
CA GLU A 67 -2.34 -1.90 1.64
C GLU A 67 -0.99 -2.55 2.01
N ASP A 68 -0.23 -2.04 2.98
CA ASP A 68 1.08 -2.67 3.30
C ASP A 68 1.11 -3.62 4.51
N ASP A 69 0.11 -3.63 5.40
CA ASP A 69 0.13 -4.55 6.56
C ASP A 69 -1.20 -5.25 6.87
N ALA A 70 -1.21 -6.52 6.46
CA ALA A 70 -1.94 -7.67 6.98
C ALA A 70 -3.50 -7.69 6.94
N ALA A 71 -3.99 -8.67 6.17
CA ALA A 71 -5.34 -9.27 6.22
C ALA A 71 -6.47 -8.60 5.43
N GLY A 72 -6.27 -8.41 4.12
CA GLY A 72 -7.39 -8.24 3.21
C GLY A 72 -7.01 -7.58 1.91
N VAL A 73 -6.15 -8.21 1.12
CA VAL A 73 -5.96 -7.76 -0.26
C VAL A 73 -7.32 -7.83 -0.94
N SER A 74 -7.92 -6.69 -1.30
CA SER A 74 -9.04 -6.71 -2.22
C SER A 74 -8.57 -7.48 -3.45
N ALA A 75 -9.37 -8.44 -3.94
CA ALA A 75 -8.98 -9.29 -5.06
C ALA A 75 -8.51 -8.50 -6.31
N GLU A 76 -8.89 -7.22 -6.38
CA GLU A 76 -8.46 -6.23 -7.38
C GLU A 76 -7.04 -5.69 -7.15
N SER A 77 -6.64 -5.41 -5.89
CA SER A 77 -5.28 -4.96 -5.54
C SER A 77 -4.25 -6.09 -5.77
N GLU A 78 -4.59 -7.32 -5.36
CA GLU A 78 -3.72 -8.50 -5.57
C GLU A 78 -3.43 -8.74 -7.05
N PHE A 79 -4.46 -8.51 -7.87
CA PHE A 79 -4.37 -8.63 -9.30
C PHE A 79 -3.47 -7.56 -9.90
N LEU A 80 -3.63 -6.29 -9.51
CA LEU A 80 -2.81 -5.19 -10.02
C LEU A 80 -1.34 -5.33 -9.62
N ASP A 81 -1.06 -5.75 -8.38
CA ASP A 81 0.30 -6.04 -7.91
C ASP A 81 0.95 -7.19 -8.67
N THR A 82 0.18 -8.25 -8.90
CA THR A 82 0.65 -9.40 -9.67
C THR A 82 0.89 -9.01 -11.13
N ALA A 83 -0.01 -8.22 -11.73
CA ALA A 83 0.15 -7.69 -13.09
C ALA A 83 1.39 -6.81 -13.24
N ALA A 84 1.67 -5.95 -12.24
CA ALA A 84 2.86 -5.10 -12.24
C ALA A 84 4.15 -5.95 -12.21
N ARG A 85 4.20 -7.00 -11.39
CA ARG A 85 5.34 -7.93 -11.33
C ARG A 85 5.48 -8.76 -12.61
N VAL A 86 4.39 -9.31 -13.15
CA VAL A 86 4.36 -10.03 -14.42
C VAL A 86 4.93 -9.16 -15.55
N ARG A 87 4.47 -7.91 -15.68
CA ARG A 87 5.02 -6.94 -16.63
C ARG A 87 6.52 -6.70 -16.41
N GLN A 88 6.95 -6.61 -15.16
CA GLN A 88 8.35 -6.36 -14.81
C GLN A 88 9.28 -7.49 -15.30
N PHE A 89 8.83 -8.73 -15.20
CA PHE A 89 9.54 -9.90 -15.73
C PHE A 89 9.48 -9.97 -17.25
N ALA A 90 8.30 -9.71 -17.84
CA ALA A 90 8.10 -9.70 -19.28
C ALA A 90 9.01 -8.70 -20.02
N VAL A 91 9.16 -7.49 -19.50
CA VAL A 91 10.06 -6.45 -20.06
C VAL A 91 11.54 -6.84 -19.99
N ARG A 92 11.89 -7.85 -19.18
CA ARG A 92 13.25 -8.37 -19.05
C ARG A 92 13.45 -9.72 -19.75
N ASP A 93 12.48 -10.12 -20.57
CA ASP A 93 12.44 -11.41 -21.26
C ASP A 93 12.44 -12.63 -20.33
N ASP A 94 12.07 -12.42 -19.06
CA ASP A 94 11.99 -13.46 -18.03
C ASP A 94 10.58 -14.04 -17.96
N PHE A 95 10.13 -14.59 -19.08
CA PHE A 95 8.75 -15.06 -19.23
C PHE A 95 8.44 -16.29 -18.35
N GLU A 96 9.42 -17.16 -18.12
CA GLU A 96 9.27 -18.36 -17.30
C GLU A 96 8.93 -17.99 -15.84
N THR A 97 9.66 -17.04 -15.27
CA THR A 97 9.39 -16.53 -13.91
C THR A 97 8.03 -15.84 -13.80
N ALA A 98 7.59 -15.18 -14.89
CA ALA A 98 6.29 -14.55 -14.94
C ALA A 98 5.14 -15.57 -14.96
N GLU A 99 5.29 -16.65 -15.73
CA GLU A 99 4.32 -17.76 -15.80
C GLU A 99 4.22 -18.49 -14.45
N ASP A 100 5.35 -18.82 -13.83
CA ASP A 100 5.39 -19.45 -12.50
C ASP A 100 4.70 -18.59 -11.43
N LEU A 101 4.84 -17.27 -11.53
CA LEU A 101 4.16 -16.34 -10.62
C LEU A 101 2.64 -16.35 -10.82
N ILE A 102 2.16 -16.41 -12.06
CA ILE A 102 0.72 -16.48 -12.37
C ILE A 102 0.15 -17.80 -11.85
N ASP A 103 0.79 -18.93 -12.16
CA ASP A 103 0.36 -20.28 -11.76
C ASP A 103 0.34 -20.48 -10.24
N THR A 104 1.23 -19.80 -9.53
CA THR A 104 1.27 -19.84 -8.06
C THR A 104 0.14 -19.02 -7.43
N ARG A 105 -0.30 -17.93 -8.08
CA ARG A 105 -1.23 -16.95 -7.51
C ARG A 105 -2.67 -17.18 -7.93
N PHE A 106 -2.92 -17.65 -9.14
CA PHE A 106 -4.26 -17.83 -9.68
C PHE A 106 -4.51 -19.25 -10.15
N SER A 107 -5.74 -19.73 -9.99
CA SER A 107 -6.15 -21.00 -10.59
C SER A 107 -6.17 -20.85 -12.11
N PRO A 108 -5.82 -21.88 -12.89
CA PRO A 108 -5.92 -21.85 -14.36
C PRO A 108 -7.36 -21.67 -14.88
N THR A 109 -8.37 -21.81 -14.01
CA THR A 109 -9.78 -21.52 -14.33
C THR A 109 -10.23 -20.12 -13.92
N ASP A 110 -9.35 -19.32 -13.31
CA ASP A 110 -9.64 -17.96 -12.87
C ASP A 110 -9.53 -17.00 -14.08
N PRO A 111 -10.53 -16.15 -14.34
CA PRO A 111 -10.45 -15.14 -15.40
C PRO A 111 -9.23 -14.23 -15.30
N ARG A 112 -8.71 -13.99 -14.09
CA ARG A 112 -7.51 -13.19 -13.85
C ARG A 112 -6.24 -13.85 -14.40
N CYS A 113 -6.17 -15.18 -14.37
CA CYS A 113 -5.08 -15.95 -14.96
C CYS A 113 -5.01 -15.68 -16.47
N MET A 114 -6.15 -15.84 -17.16
CA MET A 114 -6.24 -15.63 -18.62
C MET A 114 -5.83 -14.20 -19.02
N LEU A 115 -6.23 -13.18 -18.26
CA LEU A 115 -5.85 -11.79 -18.55
C LEU A 115 -4.35 -11.53 -18.40
N LEU A 116 -3.69 -12.19 -17.45
CA LEU A 116 -2.24 -12.06 -17.25
C LEU A 116 -1.44 -12.85 -18.29
N GLU A 117 -1.97 -13.99 -18.74
CA GLU A 117 -1.42 -14.74 -19.87
C GLU A 117 -1.50 -13.94 -21.17
N ASP A 118 -2.66 -13.32 -21.47
CA ASP A 118 -2.84 -12.44 -22.62
C ASP A 118 -1.88 -11.23 -22.57
N LEU A 119 -1.66 -10.67 -21.36
CA LEU A 119 -0.69 -9.60 -21.15
C LEU A 119 0.74 -10.06 -21.51
N LEU A 120 1.14 -11.26 -21.08
CA LEU A 120 2.45 -11.83 -21.38
C LEU A 120 2.64 -12.13 -22.88
N GLU A 121 1.60 -12.63 -23.54
CA GLU A 121 1.64 -12.90 -24.99
C GLU A 121 1.88 -11.62 -25.80
N GLY A 122 1.33 -10.48 -25.35
CA GLY A 122 1.63 -9.17 -25.93
C GLY A 122 3.12 -8.84 -25.88
N TYR A 123 3.75 -8.97 -24.72
CA TYR A 123 5.20 -8.70 -24.57
C TYR A 123 6.08 -9.69 -25.34
N ARG A 124 5.67 -10.96 -25.48
CA ARG A 124 6.38 -11.93 -26.32
C ARG A 124 6.37 -11.53 -27.79
N THR A 125 5.22 -11.04 -28.28
CA THR A 125 5.08 -10.61 -29.68
C THR A 125 5.95 -9.38 -29.96
N ASP A 126 5.94 -8.39 -29.06
CA ASP A 126 6.80 -7.20 -29.18
C ASP A 126 8.31 -7.54 -29.12
N ALA A 127 8.70 -8.54 -28.32
CA ALA A 127 10.08 -9.02 -28.26
C ALA A 127 10.50 -9.70 -29.57
N ASP A 128 9.65 -10.56 -30.14
CA ASP A 128 9.91 -11.26 -31.41
C ASP A 128 10.00 -10.27 -32.60
N ASP A 129 9.15 -9.24 -32.63
CA ASP A 129 9.22 -8.13 -33.61
C ASP A 129 10.49 -7.25 -33.45
N SER A 130 11.14 -7.26 -32.28
CA SER A 130 12.35 -6.46 -32.00
C SER A 130 13.65 -7.15 -32.44
N ASP A 131 13.62 -8.46 -32.66
CA ASP A 131 14.76 -9.28 -33.11
C ASP A 131 14.83 -9.45 -34.65
N GLU A 132 13.86 -8.91 -35.42
CA GLU A 132 13.81 -8.96 -36.90
C GLU A 132 14.41 -7.73 -37.62
#